data_AF-A0A1H4T7H1-F1
#
_entry.id   AF-A0A1H4T7H1-F1
#
_cell.length_a   1.000
_cell.length_b   1.000
_cell.length_c   1.000
_cell.angle_alpha   90.00
_cell.angle_beta   90.00
_cell.angle_gamma   90.00
#
_symmetry.space_group_name_H-M   'P 1'
#
loop_
_entity.id
_entity.type
_entity.pdbx_description
1 polymer ?
#
loop_
_entity_poly.entity_id
_entity_poly.type
_entity_poly.pdbx_seq_one_letter_code
_entity_poly.pdbx_strand_id
1 'polypeptide(L)'
;MSLQGIPRGETVASYETYPEAQRAVDKLAAAEFPVKKVTIIGNGLTSVERITGKLSYGRAAASGAVSGAWLGLFFGLLLILINPTADMVFMGAAILIGAAFGMVFTMFNYAINRKRRDFSSIAQIVASSYAVMVEPDLANKARNVLGVEPPAAL
;
A
#
# COMPACT_ATOMS: atom_id res chain seq x y z
N MET A 1 -19.99 18.72 -10.91
CA MET A 1 -21.10 17.83 -10.53
C MET A 1 -20.77 17.29 -9.13
N SER A 2 -21.33 17.90 -8.10
CA SER A 2 -20.97 17.71 -6.70
C SER A 2 -21.63 16.44 -6.12
N LEU A 3 -20.86 15.36 -5.94
CA LEU A 3 -21.24 14.25 -5.07
C LEU A 3 -20.47 14.39 -3.75
N GLN A 4 -20.83 15.36 -2.92
CA GLN A 4 -20.31 15.48 -1.55
C GLN A 4 -21.48 15.71 -0.59
N GLY A 5 -22.27 14.66 -0.46
CA GLY A 5 -23.11 14.43 0.71
C GLY A 5 -22.93 12.97 1.08
N ILE A 6 -22.85 12.66 2.37
CA ILE A 6 -22.91 11.28 2.87
C ILE A 6 -24.09 10.60 2.17
N PRO A 7 -23.91 9.43 1.54
CA PRO A 7 -24.99 8.71 0.87
C PRO A 7 -26.20 8.64 1.81
N ARG A 8 -27.35 9.10 1.33
CA ARG A 8 -28.61 9.02 2.10
C ARG A 8 -29.16 7.61 1.91
N GLY A 9 -29.16 6.84 2.98
CA GLY A 9 -29.69 5.48 2.98
C GLY A 9 -29.78 4.94 4.41
N GLU A 10 -30.30 3.73 4.53
CA GLU A 10 -30.47 3.05 5.79
C GLU A 10 -29.45 1.92 5.93
N THR A 11 -28.73 1.89 7.05
CA THR A 11 -27.80 0.82 7.36
C THR A 11 -28.59 -0.47 7.63
N VAL A 12 -28.29 -1.51 6.85
CA VAL A 12 -28.93 -2.82 7.00
C VAL A 12 -28.08 -3.79 7.81
N ALA A 13 -26.76 -3.67 7.73
CA ALA A 13 -25.80 -4.47 8.49
C ALA A 13 -24.46 -3.72 8.63
N SER A 14 -23.68 -4.06 9.66
CA SER A 14 -22.32 -3.57 9.86
C SER A 14 -21.38 -4.75 10.09
N TYR A 15 -20.17 -4.66 9.56
CA TYR A 15 -19.14 -5.70 9.60
C TYR A 15 -17.80 -5.11 10.02
N GLU A 16 -16.92 -5.91 10.60
CA GLU A 16 -15.58 -5.43 11.00
C GLU A 16 -14.64 -5.29 9.81
N THR A 17 -14.82 -6.15 8.79
CA THR A 17 -13.91 -6.21 7.65
C THR A 17 -14.63 -5.96 6.32
N TYR A 18 -13.90 -5.37 5.36
CA TYR A 18 -14.43 -5.15 4.01
C TYR A 18 -14.87 -6.46 3.31
N PRO A 19 -14.12 -7.58 3.39
CA PRO A 19 -14.55 -8.84 2.77
C PRO A 19 -15.87 -9.39 3.34
N GLU A 20 -16.18 -9.17 4.62
CA GLU A 20 -17.47 -9.56 5.19
C GLU A 20 -18.61 -8.70 4.65
N ALA A 21 -18.40 -7.39 4.57
CA ALA A 21 -19.37 -6.49 3.93
C ALA A 21 -19.59 -6.85 2.45
N GLN A 22 -18.52 -7.21 1.73
CA GLN A 22 -18.60 -7.67 0.35
C GLN A 22 -19.40 -8.98 0.23
N ARG A 23 -19.17 -9.97 1.09
CA ARG A 23 -19.97 -11.21 1.13
C ARG A 23 -21.45 -10.94 1.36
N ALA A 24 -21.80 -9.92 2.14
CA ALA A 24 -23.19 -9.51 2.31
C ALA A 24 -23.78 -8.94 1.01
N VAL A 25 -23.02 -8.12 0.28
CA VAL A 25 -23.42 -7.65 -1.05
C VAL A 25 -23.56 -8.81 -2.04
N ASP A 26 -22.67 -9.80 -2.00
CA ASP A 26 -22.74 -10.99 -2.83
C ASP A 26 -23.99 -11.82 -2.53
N LYS A 27 -24.37 -11.97 -1.25
CA LYS A 27 -25.64 -12.60 -0.86
C LYS A 27 -26.86 -11.84 -1.39
N LEU A 28 -26.84 -10.51 -1.34
CA LEU A 28 -27.89 -9.69 -1.94
C LEU A 28 -27.94 -9.88 -3.46
N ALA A 29 -26.80 -9.91 -4.13
CA ALA A 29 -26.70 -10.16 -5.57
C ALA A 29 -27.30 -11.52 -5.96
N ALA A 30 -27.00 -12.57 -5.19
CA ALA A 30 -27.51 -13.92 -5.40
C ALA A 30 -29.05 -14.02 -5.25
N ALA A 31 -29.65 -13.11 -4.47
CA ALA A 31 -31.11 -13.01 -4.29
C ALA A 31 -31.77 -12.05 -5.30
N GLU A 32 -31.08 -11.73 -6.41
CA GLU A 32 -31.54 -10.78 -7.44
C GLU A 32 -31.90 -9.39 -6.88
N PHE A 33 -31.26 -9.00 -5.77
CA PHE A 33 -31.44 -7.67 -5.19
C PHE A 33 -30.80 -6.62 -6.11
N PRO A 34 -31.38 -5.40 -6.25
CA PRO A 34 -30.79 -4.34 -7.06
C PRO A 34 -29.50 -3.78 -6.41
N VAL A 35 -28.37 -4.45 -6.64
CA VAL A 35 -27.06 -4.11 -6.06
C VAL A 35 -26.56 -2.70 -6.40
N LYS A 36 -27.07 -2.09 -7.48
CA LYS A 36 -26.81 -0.69 -7.83
C LYS A 36 -27.30 0.29 -6.76
N LYS A 37 -28.21 -0.14 -5.88
CA LYS A 37 -28.76 0.62 -4.76
C LYS A 37 -28.13 0.25 -3.43
N VAL A 38 -27.03 -0.51 -3.44
CA VAL A 38 -26.27 -0.92 -2.26
C VAL A 38 -24.97 -0.14 -2.21
N THR A 39 -24.63 0.39 -1.05
CA THR A 39 -23.40 1.16 -0.81
C THR A 39 -22.68 0.59 0.42
N ILE A 40 -21.37 0.38 0.33
CA ILE A 40 -20.53 0.03 1.48
C ILE A 40 -19.88 1.32 1.99
N ILE A 41 -20.07 1.64 3.26
CA ILE A 41 -19.50 2.82 3.93
C ILE A 41 -18.52 2.38 5.00
N GLY A 42 -17.26 2.82 4.89
CA GLY A 42 -16.29 2.67 5.97
C GLY A 42 -16.53 3.71 7.07
N ASN A 43 -16.81 3.25 8.28
CA ASN A 43 -17.05 4.08 9.45
C ASN A 43 -15.82 4.16 10.35
N GLY A 44 -15.74 5.25 11.12
CA GLY A 44 -14.68 5.46 12.12
C GLY A 44 -13.28 5.41 11.51
N LEU A 45 -13.09 6.17 10.42
CA LEU A 45 -11.80 6.28 9.74
C LEU A 45 -10.74 6.77 10.73
N THR A 46 -9.81 5.90 11.07
CA THR A 46 -8.69 6.19 11.95
C THR A 46 -7.42 6.27 11.11
N SER A 47 -6.70 7.37 11.23
CA SER A 47 -5.38 7.52 10.63
C SER A 47 -4.37 6.79 11.51
N VAL A 48 -3.79 5.71 10.99
CA VAL A 48 -2.76 4.95 11.70
C VAL A 48 -1.40 5.24 11.06
N GLU A 49 -0.49 5.81 11.85
CA GLU A 49 0.90 6.00 11.45
C GLU A 49 1.70 4.76 11.87
N ARG A 50 1.90 3.82 10.93
CA ARG A 50 2.66 2.59 11.23
C ARG A 50 4.16 2.87 11.18
N ILE A 51 4.82 2.78 12.33
CA ILE A 51 6.28 2.93 12.45
C ILE A 51 6.94 1.65 11.91
N THR A 52 7.44 1.71 10.67
CA THR A 52 7.96 0.52 9.95
C THR A 52 9.43 0.20 10.31
N GLY A 53 10.15 1.14 10.93
CA GLY A 53 11.51 0.93 11.42
C GLY A 53 12.35 2.21 11.43
N LYS A 54 13.54 2.11 12.01
CA LYS A 54 14.54 3.20 12.01
C LYS A 54 15.26 3.22 10.66
N LEU A 55 15.25 4.36 9.96
CA LEU A 55 16.16 4.55 8.83
C LEU A 55 17.59 4.58 9.37
N SER A 56 18.39 3.57 9.03
CA SER A 56 19.80 3.49 9.44
C SER A 56 20.70 3.75 8.24
N TYR A 57 21.71 4.61 8.44
CA TYR A 57 22.80 4.83 7.49
C TYR A 57 23.44 3.53 7.00
N GLY A 58 23.50 2.50 7.86
CA GLY A 58 24.03 1.19 7.49
C GLY A 58 23.20 0.49 6.41
N ARG A 59 21.87 0.60 6.44
CA ARG A 59 20.99 0.00 5.42
C ARG A 59 21.10 0.73 4.09
N ALA A 60 21.17 2.06 4.12
CA ALA A 60 21.39 2.87 2.92
C ALA A 60 22.75 2.54 2.27
N ALA A 61 23.83 2.54 3.06
CA ALA A 61 25.17 2.20 2.60
C ALA A 61 25.24 0.79 2.00
N ALA A 62 24.64 -0.21 2.66
CA ALA A 62 24.58 -1.58 2.15
C ALA A 62 23.81 -1.66 0.83
N SER A 63 22.62 -1.04 0.74
CA SER A 63 21.86 -1.03 -0.52
C SER A 63 22.59 -0.33 -1.66
N GLY A 64 23.31 0.75 -1.36
CA GLY A 64 24.12 1.47 -2.32
C GLY A 64 25.32 0.68 -2.81
N ALA A 65 26.02 -0.01 -1.90
CA ALA A 65 27.14 -0.86 -2.25
C ALA A 65 26.72 -2.02 -3.16
N VAL A 66 25.59 -2.66 -2.88
CA VAL A 66 25.07 -3.75 -3.73
C VAL A 66 24.68 -3.23 -5.12
N SER A 67 23.92 -2.14 -5.19
CA SER A 67 23.52 -1.54 -6.49
C SER A 67 24.74 -1.04 -7.28
N GLY A 68 25.70 -0.42 -6.61
CA GLY A 68 26.95 0.05 -7.18
C GLY A 68 27.84 -1.08 -7.69
N ALA A 69 27.95 -2.17 -6.93
CA ALA A 69 28.70 -3.36 -7.34
C ALA A 69 28.12 -3.98 -8.62
N TRP A 70 26.79 -4.04 -8.71
CA TRP A 70 26.10 -4.52 -9.91
C TRP A 70 26.40 -3.65 -11.13
N LEU A 71 26.38 -2.33 -10.97
CA LEU A 71 26.74 -1.38 -12.02
C LEU A 71 28.22 -1.51 -12.42
N GLY A 72 29.12 -1.64 -11.44
CA GLY A 72 30.55 -1.88 -11.68
C GLY A 72 30.81 -3.18 -12.44
N LEU A 73 30.09 -4.25 -12.08
CA LEU A 73 30.11 -5.53 -12.80
C LEU A 73 29.63 -5.35 -14.25
N PHE A 74 28.52 -4.63 -14.46
CA PHE A 74 27.97 -4.39 -15.79
C PHE A 74 28.96 -3.64 -16.69
N PHE A 75 29.54 -2.52 -16.21
CA PHE A 75 30.54 -1.77 -16.97
C PHE A 75 31.85 -2.54 -17.15
N GLY A 76 32.25 -3.33 -16.15
CA GLY A 76 33.41 -4.23 -16.26
C GLY A 76 33.21 -5.28 -17.36
N LEU A 77 32.03 -5.90 -17.44
CA LEU A 77 31.69 -6.87 -18.49
C LEU A 77 31.64 -6.24 -19.87
N LEU A 78 31.01 -5.06 -19.99
CA LEU A 78 31.01 -4.31 -21.25
C LEU A 78 32.44 -4.00 -21.73
N LEU A 79 33.34 -3.65 -20.82
CA LEU A 79 34.73 -3.35 -21.17
C LEU A 79 35.47 -4.60 -21.65
N ILE A 80 35.29 -5.76 -21.02
CA ILE A 80 35.88 -7.03 -21.50
C ILE A 80 35.37 -7.38 -22.91
N LEU A 81 34.09 -7.15 -23.18
CA LEU A 81 33.51 -7.39 -24.51
C LEU A 81 34.11 -6.48 -25.58
N ILE A 82 34.43 -5.23 -25.24
CA ILE A 82 35.03 -4.25 -26.16
C ILE A 82 36.55 -4.46 -26.26
N ASN A 83 37.19 -4.86 -25.17
CA ASN A 83 38.62 -5.06 -25.05
C ASN A 83 38.94 -6.40 -24.34
N PRO A 84 39.16 -7.48 -25.11
CA PRO A 84 39.39 -8.81 -24.57
C PRO A 84 40.76 -8.99 -23.89
N THR A 85 41.63 -7.98 -23.89
CA THR A 85 42.88 -8.01 -23.10
C THR A 85 42.71 -7.49 -21.67
N ALA A 86 41.49 -7.12 -21.28
CA ALA A 86 41.21 -6.66 -19.92
C ALA A 86 41.30 -7.82 -18.91
N ASP A 87 42.22 -7.67 -17.95
CA ASP A 87 42.45 -8.68 -16.91
C ASP A 87 41.34 -8.76 -15.86
N MET A 88 41.22 -9.93 -15.22
CA MET A 88 40.32 -10.19 -14.09
C MET A 88 40.50 -9.18 -12.93
N VAL A 89 41.70 -8.62 -12.80
CA VAL A 89 42.01 -7.57 -11.81
C VAL A 89 41.22 -6.28 -12.07
N PHE A 90 41.06 -5.89 -13.34
CA PHE A 90 40.26 -4.73 -13.72
C PHE A 90 38.78 -4.93 -13.42
N MET A 91 38.26 -6.14 -13.63
CA MET A 91 36.88 -6.48 -13.25
C MET A 91 36.67 -6.32 -11.74
N GLY A 92 37.58 -6.84 -10.93
CA GLY A 92 37.54 -6.67 -9.47
C GLY A 92 37.58 -5.20 -9.07
N ALA A 93 38.45 -4.40 -9.69
CA ALA A 93 38.55 -2.97 -9.45
C ALA A 93 37.26 -2.22 -9.84
N ALA A 94 36.66 -2.54 -10.99
CA ALA A 94 35.42 -1.93 -11.47
C ALA A 94 34.24 -2.19 -10.51
N ILE A 95 34.12 -3.42 -10.01
CA ILE A 95 33.08 -3.79 -9.02
C ILE A 95 33.31 -3.03 -7.71
N LEU A 96 34.55 -2.98 -7.20
CA LEU A 96 34.88 -2.28 -5.96
C LEU A 96 34.63 -0.78 -6.05
N ILE A 97 35.05 -0.15 -7.14
CA ILE A 97 34.82 1.28 -7.40
C ILE A 97 33.32 1.55 -7.54
N GLY A 98 32.61 0.71 -8.29
CA GLY A 98 31.16 0.80 -8.43
C GLY A 98 30.44 0.71 -7.07
N ALA A 99 30.82 -0.25 -6.23
CA ALA A 99 30.28 -0.43 -4.89
C ALA A 99 30.55 0.79 -3.99
N ALA A 100 31.79 1.30 -3.98
CA ALA A 100 32.16 2.48 -3.21
C ALA A 100 31.38 3.72 -3.66
N PHE A 101 31.29 3.94 -4.98
CA PHE A 101 30.52 5.03 -5.55
C PHE A 101 29.02 4.92 -5.23
N GLY A 102 28.42 3.75 -5.41
CA GLY A 102 27.01 3.51 -5.10
C GLY A 102 26.71 3.71 -3.60
N MET A 103 27.61 3.30 -2.72
CA MET A 103 27.53 3.56 -1.28
C MET A 103 27.51 5.07 -1.00
N VAL A 104 28.50 5.82 -1.50
CA VAL A 104 28.59 7.28 -1.27
C VAL A 104 27.39 8.00 -1.89
N PHE A 105 26.98 7.63 -3.10
CA PHE A 105 25.87 8.24 -3.82
C PHE A 105 24.53 8.03 -3.10
N THR A 106 24.25 6.82 -2.61
CA THR A 106 23.04 6.56 -1.83
C THR A 106 23.07 7.23 -0.47
N MET A 107 24.22 7.30 0.20
CA MET A 107 24.36 8.07 1.46
C MET A 107 24.16 9.56 1.25
N PHE A 108 24.67 10.13 0.14
CA PHE A 108 24.48 11.52 -0.21
C PHE A 108 23.01 11.83 -0.55
N ASN A 109 22.38 11.02 -1.39
CA ASN A 109 20.94 11.13 -1.67
C ASN A 109 20.10 10.94 -0.41
N TYR A 110 20.51 10.03 0.48
CA TYR A 110 19.88 9.85 1.77
C TYR A 110 19.99 11.12 2.61
N ALA A 111 21.18 11.74 2.70
CA ALA A 111 21.39 12.96 3.47
C ALA A 111 20.56 14.14 2.93
N ILE A 112 20.43 14.28 1.61
CA ILE A 112 19.59 15.32 0.98
C ILE A 112 18.10 15.06 1.22
N ASN A 113 17.65 13.81 1.05
CA ASN A 113 16.25 13.43 1.23
C ASN A 113 15.86 13.27 2.70
N ARG A 114 16.82 13.35 3.64
CA ARG A 114 16.59 13.35 5.08
C ARG A 114 16.02 14.71 5.53
N LYS A 115 14.87 15.07 4.98
CA LYS A 115 14.06 16.21 5.41
C LYS A 115 13.27 15.79 6.65
N ARG A 116 13.92 15.90 7.82
CA ARG A 116 13.32 16.02 9.17
C ARG A 116 12.12 15.12 9.54
N ARG A 117 12.18 13.79 9.39
CA ARG A 117 11.46 12.85 10.28
C ARG A 117 12.24 11.54 10.39
N ASP A 118 12.68 11.18 11.59
CA ASP A 118 13.44 9.94 11.88
C ASP A 118 12.58 8.65 11.84
N PHE A 119 11.48 8.68 11.08
CA PHE A 119 10.57 7.55 10.90
C PHE A 119 10.06 7.52 9.46
N SER A 120 10.17 6.36 8.80
CA SER A 120 9.39 6.10 7.58
C SER A 120 7.97 5.80 8.03
N SER A 121 7.11 6.81 7.95
CA SER A 121 5.68 6.63 8.17
C SER A 121 4.97 6.42 6.85
N ILE A 122 4.21 5.32 6.80
CA ILE A 122 3.16 5.16 5.82
C ILE A 122 1.88 5.57 6.53
N ALA A 123 1.26 6.66 6.09
CA ALA A 123 -0.07 7.04 6.55
C ALA A 123 -1.07 6.07 5.94
N GLN A 124 -1.70 5.24 6.77
CA GLN A 124 -2.76 4.34 6.33
C GLN A 124 -4.07 4.76 6.99
N ILE A 125 -5.10 4.97 6.17
CA ILE A 125 -6.46 5.18 6.65
C ILE A 125 -7.10 3.79 6.80
N VAL A 126 -7.51 3.45 8.02
CA VAL A 126 -8.20 2.19 8.31
C VAL A 126 -9.59 2.53 8.84
N ALA A 127 -10.63 1.95 8.22
CA ALA A 127 -11.98 2.01 8.77
C ALA A 127 -12.10 1.03 9.93
N SER A 128 -12.76 1.41 11.01
CA SER A 128 -12.99 0.53 12.16
C SER A 128 -14.21 -0.38 11.97
N SER A 129 -15.11 -0.05 11.05
CA SER A 129 -16.19 -0.94 10.60
C SER A 129 -16.67 -0.57 9.20
N TYR A 130 -17.39 -1.47 8.56
CA TYR A 130 -17.95 -1.34 7.22
C TYR A 130 -19.46 -1.58 7.28
N ALA A 131 -20.23 -0.52 7.09
CA ALA A 131 -21.69 -0.56 7.02
C ALA A 131 -22.17 -0.82 5.59
N VAL A 132 -23.09 -1.76 5.42
CA VAL A 132 -23.83 -1.95 4.18
C VAL A 132 -25.12 -1.13 4.29
N MET A 133 -25.29 -0.19 3.35
CA MET A 133 -26.40 0.75 3.30
C MET A 133 -27.19 0.55 2.01
N VAL A 134 -28.51 0.67 2.09
CA VAL A 134 -29.41 0.62 0.94
C VAL A 134 -30.39 1.79 0.96
N GLU A 135 -31.10 2.04 -0.14
CA GLU A 135 -32.22 2.99 -0.13
C GLU A 135 -33.29 2.58 0.91
N PRO A 136 -33.89 3.52 1.66
CA PRO A 136 -34.83 3.21 2.75
C PRO A 136 -35.98 2.27 2.34
N ASP A 137 -36.51 2.46 1.13
CA ASP A 137 -37.61 1.65 0.58
C ASP A 137 -37.26 0.16 0.43
N LEU A 138 -35.97 -0.17 0.37
CA LEU A 138 -35.47 -1.54 0.19
C LEU A 138 -34.83 -2.11 1.46
N ALA A 139 -34.74 -1.34 2.56
CA ALA A 139 -34.06 -1.74 3.79
C ALA A 139 -34.63 -3.03 4.38
N ASN A 140 -35.96 -3.13 4.49
CA ASN A 140 -36.62 -4.33 5.02
C ASN A 140 -36.38 -5.56 4.13
N LYS A 141 -36.41 -5.38 2.80
CA LYS A 141 -36.12 -6.46 1.85
C LYS A 141 -34.68 -6.95 1.99
N ALA A 142 -33.72 -6.04 2.09
CA ALA A 142 -32.32 -6.38 2.29
C ALA A 142 -32.07 -7.09 3.62
N ARG A 143 -32.70 -6.64 4.72
CA ARG A 143 -32.63 -7.30 6.04
C ARG A 143 -33.16 -8.73 5.98
N ASN A 144 -34.29 -8.95 5.31
CA ASN A 144 -34.87 -10.28 5.14
C ASN A 144 -33.93 -11.23 4.37
N VAL A 145 -33.29 -10.74 3.29
CA VAL A 145 -32.33 -11.54 2.51
C VAL A 145 -31.07 -11.86 3.31
N LEU A 146 -30.57 -10.89 4.07
CA LEU A 146 -29.37 -11.05 4.88
C LEU A 146 -29.62 -11.84 6.17
N GLY A 147 -30.88 -12.00 6.58
CA GLY A 147 -31.26 -12.64 7.83
C GLY A 147 -30.80 -11.84 9.06
N VAL A 148 -30.80 -10.51 8.97
CA VAL A 148 -30.32 -9.61 10.02
C VAL A 148 -31.44 -8.75 10.58
N GLU A 149 -31.46 -8.61 11.89
CA GLU A 149 -32.38 -7.71 12.60
C GLU A 149 -31.95 -6.24 12.44
N PRO A 150 -32.87 -5.28 12.63
CA PRO A 150 -32.53 -3.87 12.56
C PRO A 150 -31.36 -3.55 13.50
N PRO A 151 -30.32 -2.85 13.05
CA PRO A 151 -29.27 -2.41 13.96
C PRO A 151 -29.91 -1.57 15.07
N ALA A 152 -29.54 -1.85 16.32
CA ALA A 152 -30.00 -1.08 17.46
C ALA A 152 -29.73 0.41 17.19
N ALA A 153 -30.75 1.25 17.31
CA ALA A 153 -30.60 2.68 17.13
C ALA A 153 -29.58 3.20 18.15
N LEU A 154 -28.44 3.69 17.65
CA LEU A 154 -27.44 4.42 18.43
C LEU A 154 -27.89 5.87 18.64
#